data_AF-A0A940ZJM4-F1
#
_entry.id   AF-A0A940ZJM4-F1
#
_cell.length_a   1.000
_cell.length_b   1.000
_cell.length_c   1.000
_cell.angle_alpha   90.00
_cell.angle_beta   90.00
_cell.angle_gamma   90.00
#
_symmetry.space_group_name_H-M   'P 1'
#
loop_
_entity.id
_entity.type
_entity.pdbx_description
1 polymer ?
#
loop_
_entity_poly.entity_id
_entity_poly.type
_entity_poly.pdbx_seq_one_letter_code
_entity_poly.pdbx_strand_id
1 'polypeptide(L)'
;MMKVKIHTILTLKKVLGQRDLEASFQEGSTVQDVLSWMVQQWGDALSPHLFSPGSDQLLPHIRLLVNGQDIQFLNGASTILRDGDELTILPMLTGG
;
A
#
# COMPACT_ATOMS: atom_id res chain seq x y z
N MET A 1 14.08 -9.81 -10.17
CA MET A 1 13.74 -8.84 -9.09
C MET A 1 13.01 -7.68 -9.74
N MET A 2 12.00 -7.14 -9.08
CA MET A 2 11.22 -6.02 -9.59
C MET A 2 11.24 -4.84 -8.62
N LYS A 3 11.24 -3.62 -9.15
CA LYS A 3 11.15 -2.39 -8.37
C LYS A 3 9.71 -1.89 -8.39
N VAL A 4 9.19 -1.61 -7.20
CA VAL A 4 7.86 -1.02 -7.04
C VAL A 4 8.05 0.34 -6.38
N LYS A 5 7.39 1.36 -6.94
CA LYS A 5 7.32 2.69 -6.35
C LYS A 5 6.09 2.74 -5.46
N ILE A 6 6.26 3.01 -4.18
CA ILE A 6 5.12 3.21 -3.28
C ILE A 6 4.93 4.70 -3.04
N HIS A 7 3.74 5.18 -3.37
CA HIS A 7 3.33 6.56 -3.19
C HIS A 7 2.36 6.67 -2.01
N THR A 8 2.74 7.45 -1.01
CA THR A 8 1.92 7.68 0.19
C THR A 8 1.58 9.16 0.35
N ILE A 9 0.34 9.45 0.75
CA ILE A 9 -0.14 10.82 0.94
C ILE A 9 -0.78 11.01 2.30
N LEU A 10 -1.15 12.26 2.61
CA LEU A 10 -1.93 12.64 3.79
C LEU A 10 -1.31 12.12 5.11
N THR A 11 -2.06 11.35 5.88
CA THR A 11 -1.65 10.80 7.18
C THR A 11 -0.50 9.81 7.03
N LEU A 12 -0.50 8.99 5.97
CA LEU A 12 0.56 8.00 5.73
C LEU A 12 1.91 8.68 5.48
N LYS A 13 1.93 9.80 4.73
CA LYS A 13 3.15 10.59 4.56
C LYS A 13 3.75 11.04 5.90
N LYS A 14 2.90 11.40 6.89
CA LYS A 14 3.37 11.82 8.23
C LYS A 14 3.95 10.64 9.02
N VAL A 15 3.33 9.46 8.89
CA VAL A 15 3.78 8.22 9.54
C VAL A 15 5.10 7.73 8.95
N LEU A 16 5.20 7.67 7.62
CA LEU A 16 6.39 7.17 6.94
C LEU A 16 7.53 8.19 6.88
N GLY A 17 7.24 9.48 7.07
CA GLY A 17 8.21 10.58 6.97
C GLY A 17 8.61 10.93 5.52
N GLN A 18 8.19 10.13 4.55
CA GLN A 18 8.49 10.28 3.12
C GLN A 18 7.23 10.09 2.29
N ARG A 19 7.17 10.78 1.14
CA ARG A 19 6.03 10.71 0.21
C ARG A 19 6.17 9.53 -0.76
N ASP A 20 7.36 9.40 -1.33
CA ASP A 20 7.69 8.45 -2.38
C ASP A 20 8.79 7.53 -1.84
N LEU A 21 8.63 6.23 -2.03
CA LEU A 21 9.64 5.24 -1.70
C LEU A 21 9.77 4.20 -2.81
N GLU A 22 10.96 3.65 -3.00
CA GLU A 22 11.22 2.58 -3.98
C GLU A 22 11.71 1.36 -3.21
N ALA A 23 11.09 0.21 -3.45
CA ALA A 23 11.48 -1.05 -2.83
C ALA A 23 11.54 -2.17 -3.87
N SER A 24 12.47 -3.09 -3.64
CA SER A 24 12.71 -4.23 -4.54
C SER A 24 12.03 -5.48 -4.00
N PHE A 25 11.21 -6.11 -4.82
CA PHE A 25 10.46 -7.33 -4.52
C PHE A 25 10.84 -8.46 -5.49
N GLN A 26 10.38 -9.68 -5.19
CA GLN A 26 10.51 -10.80 -6.12
C GLN A 26 9.55 -10.60 -7.30
N GLU A 27 9.91 -11.14 -8.46
CA GLU A 27 9.00 -11.09 -9.61
C GLU A 27 7.73 -11.88 -9.30
N GLY A 28 6.57 -11.30 -9.62
CA GLY A 28 5.29 -11.90 -9.31
C GLY A 28 4.77 -11.62 -7.90
N SER A 29 5.47 -10.80 -7.08
CA SER A 29 4.89 -10.37 -5.80
C SER A 29 3.62 -9.56 -6.00
N THR A 30 2.76 -9.62 -5.00
CA THR A 30 1.44 -9.01 -5.02
C THR A 30 1.40 -7.71 -4.23
N VAL A 31 0.31 -6.96 -4.38
CA VAL A 31 0.04 -5.80 -3.52
C VAL A 31 0.06 -6.19 -2.05
N GLN A 32 -0.46 -7.37 -1.69
CA GLN A 32 -0.42 -7.87 -0.31
C GLN A 32 1.01 -8.02 0.22
N ASP A 33 1.93 -8.57 -0.58
CA ASP A 33 3.33 -8.72 -0.18
C ASP A 33 3.99 -7.37 0.11
N VAL A 34 3.68 -6.36 -0.71
CA VAL A 34 4.18 -4.99 -0.50
C VAL A 34 3.64 -4.41 0.80
N LEU A 35 2.34 -4.57 1.09
CA LEU A 35 1.74 -4.09 2.33
C LEU A 35 2.32 -4.79 3.56
N SER A 36 2.49 -6.11 3.51
CA SER A 36 3.12 -6.88 4.58
C SER A 36 4.56 -6.43 4.83
N TRP A 37 5.33 -6.17 3.77
CA TRP A 37 6.66 -5.60 3.88
C TRP A 37 6.65 -4.22 4.52
N MET A 38 5.72 -3.34 4.14
CA MET A 38 5.60 -2.01 4.75
C MET A 38 5.26 -2.12 6.25
N VAL A 39 4.34 -3.00 6.65
CA VAL A 39 4.05 -3.22 8.07
C VAL A 39 5.26 -3.79 8.81
N GLN A 40 6.08 -4.63 8.18
CA GLN A 40 7.33 -5.09 8.81
C GLN A 40 8.35 -3.96 9.01
N GLN A 41 8.40 -2.97 8.12
CA GLN A 41 9.34 -1.84 8.23
C GLN A 41 8.90 -0.78 9.24
N TRP A 42 7.62 -0.40 9.24
CA TRP A 42 7.08 0.68 10.09
C TRP A 42 6.30 0.18 11.32
N GLY A 43 6.01 -1.12 11.40
CA GLY A 43 5.37 -1.77 12.55
C GLY A 43 4.05 -1.13 12.97
N ASP A 44 3.91 -0.98 14.28
CA ASP A 44 2.74 -0.38 14.95
C ASP A 44 2.46 1.07 14.56
N ALA A 45 3.42 1.78 13.94
CA ALA A 45 3.18 3.14 13.47
C ALA A 45 2.30 3.16 12.21
N LEU A 46 2.38 2.11 11.36
CA LEU A 46 1.67 2.05 10.08
C LEU A 46 0.49 1.08 10.09
N SER A 47 0.61 -0.04 10.79
CA SER A 47 -0.43 -1.08 10.91
C SER A 47 -1.83 -0.50 11.18
N PRO A 48 -2.06 0.35 12.21
CA PRO A 48 -3.39 0.87 12.53
C PRO A 48 -3.96 1.85 11.49
N HIS A 49 -3.14 2.32 10.55
CA HIS A 49 -3.58 3.19 9.45
C HIS A 49 -3.90 2.43 8.17
N LEU A 50 -3.51 1.16 8.06
CA LEU A 50 -3.77 0.33 6.89
C LEU A 50 -4.77 -0.79 7.19
N PHE A 51 -4.65 -1.41 8.36
CA PHE A 51 -5.36 -2.63 8.73
C PHE A 51 -6.28 -2.41 9.93
N SER A 52 -7.32 -3.23 10.00
CA SER A 52 -8.24 -3.21 11.13
C SER A 52 -7.56 -3.80 12.38
N PRO A 53 -7.84 -3.29 13.59
CA PRO A 53 -7.22 -3.79 14.81
C PRO A 53 -7.43 -5.30 14.98
N GLY A 54 -6.34 -6.06 15.05
CA GLY A 54 -6.39 -7.52 15.23
C GLY A 54 -6.78 -8.33 13.99
N SER A 55 -6.78 -7.74 12.78
CA SER A 55 -6.94 -8.49 11.54
C SER A 55 -6.06 -7.95 10.40
N ASP A 56 -5.76 -8.81 9.42
CA ASP A 56 -5.08 -8.41 8.17
C ASP A 56 -6.06 -7.80 7.15
N GLN A 57 -7.24 -7.36 7.58
CA GLN A 57 -8.23 -6.74 6.71
C GLN A 57 -7.92 -5.25 6.53
N LEU A 58 -7.75 -4.83 5.28
CA LEU A 58 -7.56 -3.43 4.93
C LEU A 58 -8.72 -2.58 5.45
N LEU A 59 -8.42 -1.41 6.01
CA LEU A 59 -9.45 -0.47 6.46
C LEU A 59 -10.30 -0.04 5.26
N PRO A 60 -11.63 0.05 5.43
CA PRO A 60 -12.56 0.30 4.31
C PRO A 60 -12.39 1.68 3.67
N HIS A 61 -11.76 2.62 4.37
CA HIS A 61 -11.46 3.94 3.85
C HIS A 61 -10.09 4.00 3.14
N ILE A 62 -9.30 2.93 3.14
CA ILE A 62 -8.02 2.89 2.41
C ILE A 62 -8.28 2.35 1.00
N ARG A 63 -7.84 3.11 0.00
CA ARG A 63 -7.85 2.71 -1.40
C ARG A 63 -6.41 2.47 -1.84
N LEU A 64 -6.21 1.39 -2.58
CA LEU A 64 -4.92 1.04 -3.16
C LEU A 64 -5.04 1.12 -4.67
N LEU A 65 -4.10 1.82 -5.31
CA LEU A 65 -4.12 2.02 -6.74
C LEU A 65 -2.79 1.54 -7.31
N VAL A 66 -2.86 0.66 -8.31
CA VAL A 66 -1.71 0.22 -9.08
C VAL A 66 -1.72 0.99 -10.39
N ASN A 67 -0.69 1.79 -10.64
CA ASN A 67 -0.57 2.68 -11.80
C ASN A 67 -1.81 3.58 -12.01
N GLY A 68 -2.40 4.07 -10.91
CA GLY A 68 -3.60 4.91 -10.93
C GLY A 68 -4.93 4.14 -11.09
N GLN A 69 -4.90 2.81 -11.22
CA GLN A 69 -6.10 1.97 -11.25
C GLN A 69 -6.34 1.31 -9.89
N ASP A 70 -7.55 1.46 -9.37
CA ASP A 70 -7.92 0.89 -8.08
C ASP A 70 -7.94 -0.64 -8.10
N ILE A 71 -7.32 -1.26 -7.09
CA ILE A 71 -7.23 -2.73 -6.98
C ILE A 71 -8.60 -3.40 -6.89
N GLN A 72 -9.66 -2.67 -6.48
CA GLN A 72 -11.02 -3.21 -6.45
C GLN A 72 -11.54 -3.57 -7.85
N PHE A 73 -11.00 -2.95 -8.91
CA PHE A 73 -11.28 -3.27 -10.31
C PHE A 73 -10.22 -4.20 -10.92
N LEU A 74 -9.29 -4.70 -10.11
CA LEU A 74 -8.26 -5.67 -10.47
C LEU A 74 -8.51 -6.97 -9.67
N ASN A 75 -7.44 -7.61 -9.17
CA ASN A 75 -7.51 -8.80 -8.33
C ASN A 75 -7.40 -8.46 -6.83
N GLY A 76 -7.79 -7.25 -6.41
CA GLY A 76 -7.67 -6.81 -5.03
C GLY A 76 -6.23 -6.87 -4.53
N ALA A 77 -6.04 -7.33 -3.29
CA ALA A 77 -4.71 -7.47 -2.69
C ALA A 77 -3.84 -8.53 -3.38
N SER A 78 -4.43 -9.46 -4.12
CA SER A 78 -3.74 -10.48 -4.93
C SER A 78 -3.32 -9.97 -6.32
N THR A 79 -3.47 -8.67 -6.60
CA THR A 79 -2.97 -8.06 -7.83
C THR A 79 -1.47 -8.23 -7.91
N ILE A 80 -0.99 -8.90 -8.96
CA ILE A 80 0.43 -9.11 -9.23
C ILE A 80 1.03 -7.82 -9.76
N LEU A 81 2.13 -7.40 -9.14
CA LEU A 81 2.90 -6.23 -9.54
C LEU A 81 4.01 -6.60 -10.52
N ARG A 82 4.45 -5.61 -11.30
CA ARG A 82 5.53 -5.71 -12.27
C ARG A 82 6.62 -4.69 -11.97
N ASP A 83 7.78 -4.88 -12.61
CA ASP A 83 8.88 -3.94 -12.52
C ASP A 83 8.47 -2.55 -13.04
N GLY A 84 8.70 -1.54 -12.22
CA GLY A 84 8.35 -0.15 -12.48
C GLY A 84 6.93 0.25 -12.07
N ASP A 85 6.11 -0.68 -11.57
CA ASP A 85 4.75 -0.36 -11.14
C ASP A 85 4.74 0.62 -9.95
N GLU A 86 3.71 1.47 -9.94
CA GLU A 86 3.46 2.42 -8.87
C GLU A 86 2.25 1.98 -8.02
N LEU A 87 2.47 1.70 -6.75
CA LEU A 87 1.43 1.45 -5.76
C LEU A 87 1.15 2.72 -4.97
N THR A 88 -0.01 3.32 -5.19
CA THR A 88 -0.48 4.48 -4.42
C THR A 88 -1.43 4.05 -3.31
N ILE A 89 -1.18 4.54 -2.09
CA ILE A 89 -2.04 4.32 -0.92
C ILE A 89 -2.77 5.62 -0.58
N LEU A 90 -4.08 5.62 -0.80
CA LEU A 90 -4.96 6.76 -0.56
C LEU A 90 -5.90 6.49 0.62
N PRO A 91 -5.72 7.19 1.75
CA PRO A 91 -6.77 7.25 2.76
C PRO A 91 -7.88 8.18 2.28
N MET A 92 -9.05 7.61 2.01
CA MET A 92 -10.28 8.35 1.76
C MET A 92 -10.71 9.01 3.07
N LEU A 93 -10.47 10.30 3.17
CA LEU A 93 -11.09 11.11 4.20
C LEU A 93 -12.56 11.30 3.78
N THR A 94 -13.48 10.69 4.51
CA THR A 94 -14.90 11.04 4.39
C THR A 94 -15.03 12.50 4.81
N GLY A 95 -15.09 13.40 3.83
CA GLY A 95 -15.33 14.82 4.05
C GLY A 95 -16.80 15.03 4.39
N GLY A 96 -17.05 15.50 5.61
CA GLY A 96 -18.27 16.20 6.01
C GLY A 96 -17.90 17.64 6.35
#